data_AF-A0A330LL39-F1
#
_entry.id   AF-A0A330LL39-F1
#
_cell.length_a   1.000
_cell.length_b   1.000
_cell.length_c   1.000
_cell.angle_alpha   90.00
_cell.angle_beta   90.00
_cell.angle_gamma   90.00
#
_symmetry.space_group_name_H-M   'P 1'
#
loop_
_entity.id
_entity.type
_entity.pdbx_description
1 polymer ?
#
loop_
_entity_poly.entity_id
_entity_poly.type
_entity_poly.pdbx_seq_one_letter_code
_entity_poly.pdbx_strand_id
1 'polypeptide(L)'
;MLPDKDIIDTSHNTVTFKYKDGKTQATKTRALPTLQFLWLILQHVLPKGLQRVRDYGFLHGNAKRLRVRIQAILLHLFNWKMPELVATITAKAIRICPCCQHEMKCVGITRTA
;
A
#
# COMPACT_ATOMS: atom_id res chain seq x y z
N MET A 1 9.27 1.59 -10.62
CA MET A 1 9.69 2.74 -11.44
C MET A 1 10.75 2.26 -12.39
N LEU A 2 10.67 2.66 -13.67
CA LEU A 2 11.69 2.37 -14.67
C LEU A 2 12.98 3.14 -14.30
N PRO A 3 14.14 2.48 -14.15
CA PRO A 3 15.40 3.18 -13.91
C PRO A 3 15.99 3.73 -15.22
N ASP A 4 16.73 4.83 -15.14
CA ASP A 4 17.27 5.54 -16.31
C ASP A 4 18.13 4.66 -17.22
N LYS A 5 18.90 3.72 -16.63
CA LYS A 5 19.71 2.74 -17.36
C LYS A 5 18.91 1.82 -18.29
N ASP A 6 17.60 1.71 -18.09
CA ASP A 6 16.72 0.88 -18.90
C ASP A 6 16.11 1.65 -20.08
N ILE A 7 16.36 2.97 -20.19
CA ILE A 7 16.08 3.78 -21.37
C ILE A 7 17.24 3.59 -22.36
N ILE A 8 16.96 2.99 -23.51
CA ILE A 8 17.97 2.59 -24.49
C ILE A 8 18.19 3.68 -25.54
N ASP A 9 17.10 4.29 -26.02
CA ASP A 9 17.14 5.30 -27.09
C ASP A 9 15.92 6.23 -27.01
N THR A 10 16.07 7.46 -27.49
CA THR A 10 15.04 8.52 -27.49
C THR A 10 14.88 9.22 -28.85
N SER A 11 15.27 8.54 -29.93
CA SER A 11 15.31 9.13 -31.27
C SER A 11 13.92 9.22 -31.92
N HIS A 12 13.75 10.16 -32.88
CA HIS A 12 12.58 10.25 -33.76
C HIS A 12 11.21 10.23 -33.04
N ASN A 13 11.06 11.02 -31.98
CA ASN A 13 9.82 11.14 -31.20
C ASN A 13 9.33 9.80 -30.59
N THR A 14 10.26 8.86 -30.42
CA THR A 14 10.02 7.52 -29.89
C THR A 14 11.04 7.25 -28.78
N VAL A 15 10.62 6.55 -27.73
CA VAL A 15 11.47 6.12 -26.63
C VAL A 15 11.49 4.60 -26.60
N THR A 16 12.68 4.02 -26.68
CA THR A 16 12.93 2.58 -26.57
C THR A 16 13.45 2.25 -25.18
N PHE A 17 12.80 1.34 -24.47
CA PHE A 17 13.16 0.99 -23.10
C PHE A 17 12.94 -0.48 -22.77
N LYS A 18 13.72 -0.99 -21.80
CA LYS A 18 13.56 -2.32 -21.22
C LYS A 18 12.54 -2.28 -20.09
N TYR A 19 11.76 -3.34 -19.95
CA TYR A 19 10.81 -3.49 -18.85
C TYR A 19 10.66 -4.96 -18.48
N LYS A 20 10.18 -5.21 -17.25
CA LYS A 20 9.82 -6.56 -16.80
C LYS A 20 8.34 -6.78 -17.05
N ASP A 21 7.99 -7.82 -17.79
CA ASP A 21 6.60 -8.22 -18.01
C ASP A 21 5.99 -8.69 -16.69
N GLY A 22 4.85 -8.12 -16.29
CA GLY A 22 4.21 -8.43 -15.01
C GLY A 22 3.69 -9.87 -14.92
N LYS A 23 3.29 -10.48 -16.05
CA LYS A 23 2.76 -11.83 -16.10
C LYS A 23 3.88 -12.86 -16.21
N THR A 24 4.79 -12.66 -17.16
CA THR A 24 5.83 -13.67 -17.45
C THR A 24 7.12 -13.44 -16.68
N GLN A 25 7.27 -12.31 -16.00
CA GLN A 25 8.49 -11.90 -15.29
C GLN A 25 9.74 -11.80 -16.19
N ALA A 26 9.58 -11.90 -17.51
CA ALA A 26 10.67 -11.79 -18.47
C ALA A 26 11.02 -10.32 -18.74
N THR A 27 12.30 -10.04 -18.93
CA THR A 27 12.75 -8.73 -19.40
C THR A 27 12.50 -8.63 -20.90
N LYS A 28 11.79 -7.59 -21.32
CA LYS A 28 11.45 -7.30 -22.72
C LYS A 28 11.82 -5.86 -23.05
N THR A 29 11.94 -5.58 -24.34
CA THR A 29 12.16 -4.22 -24.85
C THR A 29 10.94 -3.78 -25.63
N ARG A 30 10.56 -2.50 -25.54
CA ARG A 30 9.55 -1.90 -26.41
C ARG A 30 9.89 -0.45 -26.74
N ALA A 31 9.38 0.00 -27.87
CA ALA A 31 9.46 1.39 -28.33
C ALA A 31 8.05 2.00 -28.33
N LEU A 32 7.92 3.22 -27.82
CA LEU A 32 6.65 3.95 -27.77
C LEU A 32 6.85 5.41 -28.14
N PRO A 33 5.86 6.10 -28.73
CA PRO A 33 5.91 7.55 -28.90
C PRO A 33 6.20 8.25 -27.56
N THR A 34 6.98 9.33 -27.59
CA THR A 34 7.45 10.03 -26.38
C THR A 34 6.32 10.40 -25.42
N LEU A 35 5.19 10.90 -25.93
CA LEU A 35 4.01 11.25 -25.13
C LEU A 35 3.38 10.03 -24.44
N GLN A 36 3.29 8.89 -25.13
CA GLN A 36 2.75 7.65 -24.54
C GLN A 36 3.69 7.09 -23.47
N PHE A 37 5.00 7.18 -23.70
CA PHE A 37 6.00 6.82 -22.71
C PHE A 37 5.86 7.67 -21.44
N LEU A 38 5.78 9.01 -21.58
CA LEU A 38 5.61 9.92 -20.45
C LEU A 38 4.32 9.63 -19.66
N TRP A 39 3.21 9.36 -20.36
CA TRP A 39 1.95 9.00 -19.71
C TRP A 39 2.08 7.77 -18.81
N LEU A 40 2.82 6.75 -19.23
CA LEU A 40 3.06 5.55 -18.41
C LEU A 40 3.87 5.84 -17.15
N ILE A 41 4.85 6.73 -17.22
CA ILE A 41 5.65 7.15 -16.06
C ILE A 41 4.79 7.94 -15.07
N LEU A 42 3.96 8.85 -15.58
CA LEU A 42 3.12 9.72 -14.74
C LEU A 42 2.07 8.94 -13.94
N GLN A 43 1.58 7.80 -14.44
CA GLN A 43 0.68 6.92 -13.68
C GLN A 43 1.29 6.41 -12.36
N HIS A 44 2.60 6.49 -12.21
CA HIS A 44 3.30 6.03 -11.02
C HIS A 44 3.78 7.18 -10.14
N VAL A 45 3.58 8.42 -10.57
CA VAL A 45 3.82 9.62 -9.77
C VAL A 45 2.61 9.86 -8.87
N LEU A 46 2.88 10.16 -7.61
CA LEU A 46 1.83 10.42 -6.64
C LEU A 46 1.15 11.78 -6.98
N PRO A 47 -0.20 11.85 -7.04
CA PRO A 47 -0.90 13.10 -7.30
C PRO A 47 -0.52 14.20 -6.32
N LYS A 48 -0.63 15.46 -6.78
CA LYS A 48 -0.35 16.62 -5.94
C LYS A 48 -1.23 16.61 -4.68
N GLY A 49 -0.64 16.93 -3.54
CA GLY A 49 -1.32 16.93 -2.24
C GLY A 49 -1.30 15.58 -1.52
N LEU A 50 -0.89 14.50 -2.20
CA LEU A 50 -0.59 13.23 -1.57
C LEU A 50 0.91 13.12 -1.36
N GLN A 51 1.32 12.71 -0.16
CA GLN A 51 2.71 12.45 0.18
C GLN A 51 2.89 10.97 0.49
N ARG A 52 3.96 10.37 -0.03
CA ARG A 52 4.35 9.02 0.36
C ARG A 52 4.87 9.07 1.80
N VAL A 53 4.05 8.63 2.75
CA VAL A 53 4.48 8.41 4.13
C VAL A 53 5.35 7.17 4.17
N ARG A 54 6.50 7.27 4.84
CA ARG A 54 7.35 6.14 5.16
C ARG A 54 7.32 5.98 6.67
N ASP A 55 6.74 4.88 7.13
CA ASP A 55 6.70 4.58 8.56
C ASP A 55 8.04 4.00 8.99
N TYR A 56 8.65 4.59 10.02
CA TYR A 56 9.91 4.15 10.61
C TYR A 56 9.75 3.89 12.12
N GLY A 57 10.73 3.23 12.73
CA GLY A 57 10.74 2.92 14.16
C GLY A 57 9.99 1.64 14.54
N PHE A 58 9.98 1.32 15.84
CA PHE A 58 9.53 0.02 16.34
C PHE A 58 8.06 -0.31 16.06
N LEU A 59 7.21 0.71 15.85
CA LEU A 59 5.77 0.55 15.67
C LEU A 59 5.33 0.48 14.19
N HIS A 60 6.23 0.63 13.22
CA HIS A 60 5.85 0.51 11.81
C HIS A 60 5.43 -0.93 11.44
N GLY A 61 4.54 -1.09 10.46
CA GLY A 61 3.93 -2.38 10.10
C GLY A 61 4.96 -3.48 9.78
N ASN A 62 5.98 -3.17 8.99
CA ASN A 62 7.05 -4.13 8.64
C ASN A 62 7.91 -4.59 9.84
N ALA A 63 7.90 -3.89 10.99
CA ALA A 63 8.67 -4.24 12.18
C ALA A 63 7.93 -5.24 13.09
N LYS A 64 6.73 -5.73 12.70
CA LYS A 64 5.89 -6.61 13.54
C LYS A 64 6.67 -7.80 14.12
N ARG A 65 7.47 -8.49 13.29
CA ARG A 65 8.25 -9.66 13.74
C ARG A 65 9.30 -9.28 14.80
N LEU A 66 10.06 -8.20 14.56
CA LEU A 66 11.06 -7.71 15.50
C LEU A 66 10.41 -7.25 16.81
N ARG A 67 9.31 -6.51 16.72
CA ARG A 67 8.54 -6.01 17.87
C ARG A 67 8.05 -7.15 18.76
N VAL A 68 7.48 -8.21 18.18
CA VAL A 68 7.02 -9.38 18.94
C VAL A 68 8.18 -10.09 19.65
N ARG A 69 9.35 -10.20 19.02
CA ARG A 69 10.54 -10.77 19.67
C ARG A 69 11.01 -9.92 20.85
N ILE A 70 11.10 -8.60 20.67
CA ILE A 70 11.46 -7.67 21.75
C ILE A 70 10.47 -7.79 22.90
N GLN A 71 9.16 -7.81 22.62
CA GLN A 71 8.11 -8.00 23.62
C GLN A 71 8.29 -9.32 24.37
N ALA A 72 8.52 -10.44 23.68
CA ALA A 72 8.73 -11.74 24.32
C ALA A 72 9.96 -11.74 25.26
N ILE A 73 11.07 -11.14 24.83
CA ILE A 73 12.28 -11.00 25.65
C ILE A 73 11.98 -10.14 26.89
N LEU A 74 11.35 -8.98 26.72
CA LEU A 74 11.05 -8.08 27.83
C LEU A 74 10.05 -8.67 28.83
N LEU A 75 9.00 -9.35 28.34
CA LEU A 75 8.03 -10.06 29.19
C LEU A 75 8.72 -11.13 30.05
N HIS A 76 9.68 -11.86 29.48
CA HIS A 76 10.42 -12.90 30.18
C HIS A 76 11.45 -12.34 31.16
N LEU A 77 12.22 -11.32 30.78
CA LEU A 77 13.31 -10.77 31.60
C LEU A 77 12.80 -9.94 32.79
N PHE A 78 11.69 -9.22 32.62
CA PHE A 78 11.20 -8.28 33.64
C PHE A 78 9.97 -8.79 34.41
N ASN A 79 9.58 -10.06 34.23
CA ASN A 79 8.32 -10.63 34.77
C ASN A 79 7.12 -9.70 34.53
N TRP A 80 7.14 -8.98 33.41
CA TRP A 80 6.11 -8.01 33.09
C TRP A 80 4.84 -8.79 32.78
N LYS A 81 3.83 -8.67 33.64
CA LYS A 81 2.51 -9.23 33.33
C LYS A 81 1.84 -8.33 32.32
N MET A 82 1.48 -8.88 31.16
CA MET A 82 0.57 -8.15 30.26
C MET A 82 -0.66 -7.78 31.07
N PRO A 83 -1.08 -6.50 31.09
CA PRO A 83 -2.37 -6.16 31.68
C PRO A 83 -3.42 -7.01 30.98
N GLU A 84 -4.30 -7.59 31.78
CA GLU A 84 -5.39 -8.41 31.26
C GLU A 84 -6.16 -7.55 30.27
N LEU A 85 -6.22 -8.02 29.03
CA LEU A 85 -6.91 -7.29 27.97
C LEU A 85 -8.40 -7.39 28.29
N VAL A 86 -8.91 -6.44 29.07
CA VAL A 86 -10.35 -6.32 29.29
C VAL A 86 -10.92 -6.01 27.92
N ALA A 87 -11.50 -7.03 27.29
CA ALA A 87 -12.19 -6.88 26.03
C ALA A 87 -13.33 -5.89 26.30
N THR A 88 -13.11 -4.63 25.97
CA THR A 88 -14.20 -3.66 25.89
C THR A 88 -15.09 -4.19 24.79
N ILE A 89 -16.23 -4.77 25.17
CA ILE A 89 -17.29 -5.15 24.25
C ILE A 89 -17.75 -3.82 23.65
N THR A 90 -17.14 -3.40 22.55
CA THR A 90 -17.59 -2.24 21.81
C THR A 90 -18.95 -2.62 21.25
N ALA A 91 -20.01 -1.96 21.74
CA ALA A 91 -21.35 -2.17 21.21
C ALA A 91 -21.30 -2.01 19.69
N LYS A 92 -21.88 -2.97 18.97
CA LYS A 92 -21.94 -2.92 17.51
C LYS A 92 -22.67 -1.64 17.12
N ALA A 93 -22.04 -0.80 16.28
CA ALA A 93 -22.69 0.42 15.81
C ALA A 93 -23.93 0.05 14.98
N ILE A 94 -25.12 0.34 15.50
CA ILE A 94 -26.40 0.19 14.80
C ILE A 94 -26.63 1.45 13.96
N ARG A 95 -26.98 1.27 12.68
CA ARG A 95 -27.35 2.37 11.79
C ARG A 95 -28.81 2.18 11.41
N ILE A 96 -29.59 3.24 11.53
CA ILE A 96 -31.01 3.26 11.19
C ILE A 96 -31.18 3.85 9.79
N CYS A 97 -32.02 3.23 8.96
CA CYS A 97 -32.36 3.75 7.64
C CYS A 97 -33.21 5.03 7.77
N PRO A 98 -32.82 6.17 7.15
CA PRO A 98 -33.58 7.42 7.26
C PRO A 98 -34.98 7.35 6.60
N CYS A 99 -35.21 6.41 5.69
CA CYS A 99 -36.47 6.30 4.96
C CYS A 99 -37.51 5.40 5.66
N CYS A 100 -37.08 4.25 6.19
CA CYS A 100 -37.99 3.24 6.75
C CYS A 100 -37.77 2.96 8.23
N GLN A 101 -36.79 3.59 8.88
CA GLN A 101 -36.45 3.44 10.31
C GLN A 101 -36.07 2.02 10.77
N HIS A 102 -35.73 1.11 9.84
CA HIS A 102 -35.24 -0.22 10.19
C HIS A 102 -33.70 -0.26 10.34
N GLU A 103 -33.20 -1.24 11.09
CA GLU A 103 -31.76 -1.48 11.23
C GLU A 103 -31.11 -1.86 9.89
N MET A 104 -30.04 -1.17 9.55
CA MET A 104 -29.28 -1.42 8.33
C MET A 104 -28.20 -2.49 8.57
N LYS A 105 -28.14 -3.48 7.68
CA LYS A 105 -27.04 -4.46 7.63
C LYS A 105 -25.91 -3.91 6.76
N CYS A 106 -24.68 -3.90 7.28
CA CYS A 106 -23.50 -3.62 6.46
C CYS A 106 -23.27 -4.79 5.49
N VAL A 107 -23.49 -4.54 4.20
CA VAL A 107 -23.32 -5.56 3.14
C VAL A 107 -21.94 -5.50 2.46
N GLY A 108 -21.17 -4.43 2.66
CA GLY A 108 -19.84 -4.27 2.09
C GLY A 108 -19.30 -2.85 2.19
N ILE A 109 -18.06 -2.66 1.75
CA ILE A 109 -17.41 -1.36 1.64
C ILE A 109 -16.97 -1.17 0.19
N THR A 110 -17.54 -0.18 -0.49
CA THR A 110 -17.15 0.17 -1.85
C THR A 110 -16.10 1.28 -1.78
N ARG A 111 -14.92 1.05 -2.35
CA ARG A 111 -13.94 2.12 -2.55
C ARG A 111 -14.29 2.80 -3.87
N THR A 112 -14.66 4.08 -3.81
CA THR A 112 -14.78 4.92 -5.01
C THR A 112 -13.40 5.04 -5.65
N ALA A 113 -13.31 4.70 -6.93
CA ALA A 113 -12.10 4.83 -7.74
C ALA A 113 -11.73 6.30 -7.96
#